data_AF-A0A4E0R442-F1
#
_entry.id   AF-A0A4E0R442-F1
#
_cell.length_a   1.000
_cell.length_b   1.000
_cell.length_c   1.000
_cell.angle_alpha   90.00
_cell.angle_beta   90.00
_cell.angle_gamma   90.00
#
_symmetry.space_group_name_H-M   'P 1'
#
loop_
_entity.id
_entity.type
_entity.pdbx_description
1 polymer ?
#
loop_
_entity_poly.entity_id
_entity_poly.type
_entity_poly.pdbx_seq_one_letter_code
_entity_poly.pdbx_strand_id
1 'polypeptide(L)'
;MSDYPSGYLFYFSYTDIPESCERMEATLLWSHLAPTCPDTLAGYPMTSGDELTLRSNTDNPSCSSDYPDIYVAGCQPGQDASWRRSRLHWDDKDHNGALLVSVPRFDETLQLVLVHLHSLDCRLVRFDTSLLDEPE
;
A
#
# COMPACT_ATOMS: atom_id res chain seq x y z
N MET A 1 -18.76 -23.01 2.69
CA MET A 1 -18.77 -22.58 1.29
C MET A 1 -18.89 -21.06 1.27
N SER A 2 -17.76 -20.38 1.44
CA SER A 2 -17.58 -18.96 1.15
C SER A 2 -16.08 -18.80 1.01
N ASP A 3 -15.61 -18.82 -0.23
CA ASP A 3 -14.25 -18.45 -0.57
C ASP A 3 -14.03 -17.02 -0.09
N TYR A 4 -13.37 -16.87 1.06
CA TYR A 4 -12.73 -15.62 1.40
C TYR A 4 -11.41 -15.60 0.63
N PRO A 5 -11.22 -14.71 -0.35
CA PRO A 5 -9.94 -14.60 -1.00
C PRO A 5 -8.92 -14.11 0.03
N SER A 6 -8.05 -15.02 0.45
CA SER A 6 -6.98 -14.77 1.40
C SER A 6 -6.05 -13.65 0.88
N GLY A 7 -6.00 -12.54 1.61
CA GLY A 7 -4.83 -11.65 1.60
C GLY A 7 -4.97 -10.30 0.89
N TYR A 8 -6.16 -9.91 0.41
CA TYR A 8 -6.35 -8.55 -0.13
C TYR A 8 -6.51 -7.51 0.98
N LEU A 9 -6.02 -6.29 0.75
CA LEU A 9 -6.22 -5.14 1.65
C LEU A 9 -7.74 -4.85 1.77
N PHE A 10 -8.41 -5.34 2.81
CA PHE A 10 -9.86 -5.60 2.89
C PHE A 10 -10.83 -4.45 2.50
N TYR A 11 -10.37 -3.22 2.33
CA TYR A 11 -11.16 -2.11 1.77
C TYR A 11 -11.48 -2.24 0.27
N PHE A 12 -10.78 -3.12 -0.47
CA PHE A 12 -10.99 -3.37 -1.90
C PHE A 12 -12.45 -3.68 -2.28
N SER A 13 -13.25 -4.24 -1.36
CA SER A 13 -14.63 -4.67 -1.63
C SER A 13 -15.70 -3.60 -1.41
N TYR A 14 -15.38 -2.48 -0.79
CA TYR A 14 -16.36 -1.47 -0.35
C TYR A 14 -16.20 -0.10 -1.03
N THR A 15 -15.31 0.02 -2.02
CA THR A 15 -15.17 1.22 -2.84
C THR A 15 -15.06 0.94 -4.33
N ASP A 16 -15.64 1.85 -5.11
CA ASP A 16 -15.61 1.85 -6.58
C ASP A 16 -14.29 2.41 -7.16
N ILE A 17 -13.25 2.59 -6.34
CA ILE A 17 -11.94 3.06 -6.79
C ILE A 17 -11.24 1.88 -7.49
N PRO A 18 -10.95 1.91 -8.79
CA PRO A 18 -10.47 0.72 -9.50
C PRO A 18 -8.99 0.43 -9.24
N GLU A 19 -8.16 1.47 -9.19
CA GLU A 19 -6.70 1.35 -9.14
C GLU A 19 -6.17 1.18 -7.72
N SER A 20 -5.26 0.22 -7.50
CA SER A 20 -4.66 -0.05 -6.19
C SER A 20 -3.93 1.16 -5.62
N CYS A 21 -3.16 1.86 -6.46
CA CYS A 21 -2.46 3.08 -6.04
C CYS A 21 -3.42 4.24 -5.69
N GLU A 22 -4.64 4.29 -6.25
CA GLU A 22 -5.65 5.29 -5.86
C GLU A 22 -6.27 4.97 -4.51
N ARG A 23 -6.51 3.69 -4.21
CA ARG A 23 -6.97 3.26 -2.89
C ARG A 23 -5.95 3.57 -1.80
N MET A 24 -4.65 3.33 -2.07
CA MET A 24 -3.56 3.70 -1.17
C MET A 24 -3.56 5.20 -0.89
N GLU A 25 -3.71 6.02 -1.93
CA GLU A 25 -3.81 7.48 -1.77
C GLU A 25 -5.02 7.89 -0.94
N ALA A 26 -6.16 7.21 -1.08
CA ALA A 26 -7.33 7.45 -0.23
C ALA A 26 -7.05 7.17 1.26
N THR A 27 -6.32 6.10 1.60
CA THR A 27 -5.92 5.83 3.00
C THR A 27 -4.99 6.92 3.57
N LEU A 28 -4.13 7.51 2.73
CA LEU A 28 -3.32 8.67 3.12
C LEU A 28 -4.20 9.92 3.33
N LEU A 29 -5.17 10.16 2.44
CA LEU A 29 -6.11 11.27 2.55
C LEU A 29 -6.94 11.19 3.83
N TRP A 30 -7.41 10.00 4.19
CA TRP A 30 -8.16 9.77 5.43
C TRP A 30 -7.27 9.73 6.66
N SER A 31 -5.95 9.74 6.48
CA SER A 31 -4.97 9.58 7.56
C SER A 31 -5.22 8.31 8.38
N HIS A 32 -5.65 7.23 7.72
CA HIS A 32 -6.02 5.98 8.39
C HIS A 32 -5.72 4.77 7.51
N LEU A 33 -4.88 3.85 8.00
CA LEU A 33 -4.38 2.70 7.25
C LEU A 33 -5.46 1.65 6.98
N ALA A 34 -6.36 1.41 7.94
CA ALA A 34 -7.46 0.45 7.79
C ALA A 34 -8.78 1.03 8.33
N PRO A 35 -9.44 1.95 7.60
CA PRO A 35 -10.61 2.68 8.09
C PRO A 35 -11.84 1.80 8.38
N THR A 36 -11.83 0.55 7.93
CA THR A 36 -12.89 -0.44 8.18
C THR A 36 -12.56 -1.40 9.31
N CYS A 37 -11.44 -1.21 10.01
CA CYS A 37 -11.19 -1.85 11.29
C CYS A 37 -12.06 -1.15 12.36
N PRO A 38 -12.77 -1.87 13.25
CA PRO A 38 -12.73 -3.32 13.47
C PRO A 38 -13.78 -4.13 12.67
N ASP A 39 -14.65 -3.47 11.91
CA ASP A 39 -15.85 -4.09 11.32
C ASP A 39 -15.54 -5.18 10.28
N THR A 40 -14.56 -4.96 9.40
CA THR A 40 -14.19 -5.91 8.33
C THR A 40 -12.81 -6.53 8.51
N LEU A 41 -11.94 -5.88 9.30
CA LEU A 41 -10.63 -6.37 9.68
C LEU A 41 -10.58 -6.42 11.20
N ALA A 42 -10.29 -7.59 11.77
CA ALA A 42 -10.17 -7.73 13.21
C ALA A 42 -9.03 -6.85 13.74
N GLY A 43 -9.38 -5.89 14.59
CA GLY A 43 -8.43 -5.04 15.30
C GLY A 43 -8.21 -5.52 16.73
N TYR A 44 -7.03 -5.22 17.28
CA TYR A 44 -6.82 -5.32 18.72
C TYR A 44 -7.59 -4.19 19.43
N PRO A 45 -8.33 -4.45 20.51
CA PRO A 45 -9.10 -3.43 21.20
C PRO A 45 -8.16 -2.47 21.96
N MET A 46 -7.85 -1.34 21.34
CA MET A 46 -6.98 -0.30 21.91
C MET A 46 -7.82 0.69 22.73
N THR A 47 -7.35 1.02 23.93
CA THR A 47 -8.03 1.96 24.85
C THR A 47 -7.37 3.33 24.91
N SER A 48 -6.12 3.46 24.47
CA SER A 48 -5.30 4.68 24.57
C SER A 48 -5.13 5.46 23.25
N GLY A 49 -5.81 5.04 22.18
CA GLY A 49 -5.72 5.62 20.85
C GLY A 49 -5.57 4.55 19.76
N ASP A 50 -5.90 4.92 18.53
CA ASP A 50 -5.81 4.02 17.38
C ASP A 50 -4.42 4.11 16.73
N GLU A 51 -3.68 3.00 16.72
CA GLU A 51 -2.35 2.89 16.10
C GLU A 51 -2.40 2.86 14.56
N LEU A 52 -3.58 2.65 13.97
CA LEU A 52 -3.77 2.63 12.51
C LEU A 52 -3.98 4.03 11.92
N THR A 53 -4.09 5.05 12.77
CA THR A 53 -4.21 6.46 12.36
C THR A 53 -2.83 7.05 12.10
N LEU A 54 -2.65 7.71 10.94
CA LEU A 54 -1.45 8.49 10.62
C LEU A 54 -1.56 9.83 11.35
N ARG A 55 -0.70 10.07 12.35
CA ARG A 55 -0.81 11.26 13.19
C ARG A 55 0.03 12.40 12.64
N SER A 56 -0.59 13.58 12.58
CA SER A 56 0.13 14.83 12.45
C SER A 56 0.77 15.19 13.79
N ASN A 57 2.04 15.59 13.80
CA ASN A 57 2.71 15.94 15.04
C ASN A 57 2.16 17.29 15.54
N THR A 58 1.61 17.32 16.76
CA THR A 58 1.00 18.52 17.34
C THR A 58 2.03 19.64 17.57
N ASP A 59 3.31 19.30 17.67
CA ASP A 59 4.39 20.24 17.96
C ASP A 59 4.92 20.95 16.70
N ASN A 60 4.60 20.44 15.49
CA ASN A 60 4.88 21.11 14.23
C ASN A 60 3.74 20.92 13.22
N PRO A 61 2.81 21.88 13.09
CA PRO A 61 1.66 21.77 12.20
C PRO A 61 2.04 21.74 10.70
N SER A 62 3.29 22.00 10.33
CA SER A 62 3.77 21.92 8.95
C SER A 62 4.37 20.56 8.58
N CYS A 63 4.44 19.60 9.51
CA CYS A 63 5.08 18.30 9.27
C CYS A 63 4.31 17.19 10.01
N SER A 64 3.59 16.37 9.26
CA SER A 64 3.06 15.12 9.78
C SER A 64 4.22 14.16 10.02
N SER A 65 4.53 13.85 11.29
CA SER A 65 5.63 12.93 11.63
C SER A 65 5.40 11.52 11.09
N ASP A 66 4.15 11.16 10.78
CA ASP A 66 3.78 9.82 10.35
C ASP A 66 3.45 9.74 8.84
N TYR A 67 3.62 10.83 8.06
CA TYR A 67 3.47 10.75 6.59
C TYR A 67 4.68 10.03 5.97
N PRO A 68 4.49 8.90 5.27
CA PRO A 68 5.62 8.09 4.83
C PRO A 68 6.25 8.60 3.53
N ASP A 69 7.57 8.50 3.41
CA ASP A 69 8.27 8.70 2.14
C ASP A 69 7.90 7.64 1.09
N ILE A 70 7.69 6.41 1.56
CA ILE A 70 7.34 5.24 0.76
C ILE A 70 6.19 4.50 1.45
N TYR A 71 5.09 4.31 0.72
CA TYR A 71 3.96 3.50 1.15
C TYR A 71 3.83 2.28 0.25
N VAL A 72 4.00 1.09 0.82
CA VAL A 72 3.94 -0.19 0.11
C VAL A 72 2.69 -0.95 0.52
N ALA A 73 1.94 -1.44 -0.47
CA ALA A 73 0.83 -2.35 -0.27
C ALA A 73 1.11 -3.67 -0.99
N GLY A 74 1.14 -4.78 -0.24
CA GLY A 74 1.38 -6.12 -0.76
C GLY A 74 0.09 -6.86 -1.11
N CYS A 75 0.23 -8.00 -1.80
CA CYS A 75 -0.87 -8.88 -2.18
C CYS A 75 -2.03 -8.14 -2.86
N GLN A 76 -1.71 -7.14 -3.67
CA GLN A 76 -2.70 -6.30 -4.33
C GLN A 76 -3.33 -7.07 -5.50
N PRO A 77 -4.62 -6.85 -5.79
CA PRO A 77 -5.23 -7.43 -6.97
C PRO A 77 -4.65 -6.80 -8.23
N GLY A 78 -4.43 -7.61 -9.26
CA GLY A 78 -3.83 -7.20 -10.51
C GLY A 78 -2.74 -8.17 -10.97
N GLN A 79 -2.44 -8.15 -12.27
CA GLN A 79 -1.41 -9.01 -12.86
C GLN A 79 -0.01 -8.39 -12.75
N ASP A 80 0.06 -7.06 -12.61
CA ASP A 80 1.31 -6.32 -12.65
C ASP A 80 1.47 -5.41 -11.44
N ALA A 81 2.71 -5.32 -10.96
CA ALA A 81 3.07 -4.28 -10.00
C ALA A 81 2.92 -2.89 -10.60
N SER A 82 2.45 -1.95 -9.79
CA SER A 82 2.31 -0.55 -10.18
C SER A 82 2.88 0.35 -9.09
N TRP A 83 3.42 1.49 -9.49
CA TRP A 83 3.92 2.49 -8.55
C TRP A 83 3.73 3.90 -9.12
N ARG A 84 3.51 4.86 -8.23
CA ARG A 84 3.42 6.29 -8.59
C ARG A 84 3.70 7.17 -7.38
N ARG A 85 4.00 8.45 -7.61
CA ARG A 85 3.98 9.45 -6.55
C ARG A 85 2.53 9.81 -6.20
N SER A 86 2.28 10.02 -4.91
CA SER A 86 1.03 10.58 -4.45
C SER A 86 0.91 12.04 -4.90
N ARG A 87 -0.32 12.43 -5.22
CA ARG A 87 -0.75 13.80 -5.51
C ARG A 87 -1.00 14.58 -4.22
N LEU A 88 -1.02 13.91 -3.07
CA LEU A 88 -1.15 14.54 -1.77
C LEU A 88 0.20 15.10 -1.35
N HIS A 89 0.23 16.39 -1.07
CA HIS A 89 1.39 17.09 -0.51
C HIS A 89 1.02 17.57 0.88
N TRP A 90 1.86 17.24 1.87
CA TRP A 90 1.65 17.64 3.25
C TRP A 90 2.55 18.80 3.70
N ASP A 91 3.64 19.05 2.98
CA ASP A 91 4.50 20.22 3.17
C ASP A 91 4.52 21.04 1.86
N ASP A 92 4.35 22.36 1.98
CA ASP A 92 4.46 23.31 0.87
C ASP A 92 5.89 23.34 0.27
N LYS A 93 6.90 22.88 1.04
CA LYS A 93 8.30 22.88 0.63
C LYS A 93 8.73 21.64 -0.15
N ASP A 94 8.03 20.52 -0.01
CA ASP A 94 8.40 19.27 -0.65
C ASP A 94 7.34 18.88 -1.70
N HIS A 95 7.64 19.20 -2.95
CA HIS A 95 6.69 19.06 -4.07
C HIS A 95 6.47 17.62 -4.52
N ASN A 96 6.97 16.62 -3.79
CA ASN A 96 6.86 15.22 -4.17
C ASN A 96 6.18 14.42 -3.06
N GLY A 97 4.89 14.11 -3.19
CA GLY A 97 4.15 13.24 -2.25
C GLY A 97 4.69 11.81 -2.18
N ALA A 98 4.24 10.99 -1.23
CA ALA A 98 4.74 9.63 -0.97
C ALA A 98 4.88 8.75 -2.22
N LEU A 99 5.91 7.91 -2.28
CA LEU A 99 6.00 6.86 -3.30
C LEU A 99 5.04 5.72 -2.94
N LEU A 100 3.98 5.56 -3.73
CA LEU A 100 3.03 4.47 -3.59
C LEU A 100 3.52 3.28 -4.42
N VAL A 101 3.66 2.11 -3.80
CA VAL A 101 4.07 0.87 -4.46
C VAL A 101 3.05 -0.23 -4.20
N SER A 102 2.36 -0.66 -5.25
CA SER A 102 1.40 -1.75 -5.25
C SER A 102 2.07 -3.01 -5.80
N VAL A 103 2.21 -4.03 -4.94
CA VAL A 103 2.86 -5.30 -5.27
C VAL A 103 1.80 -6.41 -5.35
N PRO A 104 1.69 -7.12 -6.49
CA PRO A 104 0.76 -8.22 -6.64
C PRO A 104 1.21 -9.44 -5.84
N ARG A 105 0.37 -10.49 -5.83
CA ARG A 105 0.70 -11.77 -5.23
C ARG A 105 1.88 -12.41 -5.96
N PHE A 106 2.96 -12.68 -5.22
CA PHE A 106 4.20 -13.22 -5.79
C PHE A 106 4.00 -14.64 -6.35
N ASP A 107 3.20 -15.46 -5.69
CA ASP A 107 2.89 -16.83 -6.11
C ASP A 107 2.15 -16.91 -7.45
N GLU A 108 1.44 -15.86 -7.83
CA GLU A 108 0.70 -15.80 -9.09
C GLU A 108 1.51 -15.13 -10.21
N THR A 109 2.27 -14.09 -9.87
CA THR A 109 2.86 -13.20 -10.86
C THR A 109 4.38 -13.35 -10.99
N LEU A 110 5.03 -13.93 -9.98
CA LEU A 110 6.48 -14.05 -9.85
C LEU A 110 7.21 -12.70 -10.01
N GLN A 111 6.59 -11.62 -9.51
CA GLN A 111 7.12 -10.26 -9.63
C GLN A 111 7.61 -9.71 -8.29
N LEU A 112 8.73 -8.99 -8.32
CA LEU A 112 9.25 -8.16 -7.22
C LEU A 112 9.45 -6.73 -7.70
N VAL A 113 9.29 -5.77 -6.79
CA VAL A 113 9.61 -4.36 -7.04
C VAL A 113 10.85 -3.99 -6.24
N LEU A 114 11.91 -3.57 -6.93
CA LEU A 114 13.12 -3.01 -6.34
C LEU A 114 13.00 -1.49 -6.27
N VAL A 115 13.04 -0.93 -5.07
CA VAL A 115 12.99 0.51 -4.84
C VAL A 115 14.39 1.03 -4.52
N HIS A 116 14.88 1.97 -5.31
CA HIS A 116 16.14 2.64 -5.03
C HIS A 116 15.92 3.74 -4.00
N LEU A 117 16.39 3.55 -2.76
CA LEU A 117 16.05 4.44 -1.64
C LEU A 117 16.54 5.89 -1.79
N HIS A 118 17.57 6.14 -2.60
CA HIS A 118 18.08 7.50 -2.80
C HIS A 118 17.30 8.30 -3.86
N SER A 119 16.96 7.67 -4.99
CA SER A 119 16.22 8.36 -6.07
C SER A 119 14.71 8.09 -6.04
N LEU A 120 14.27 7.12 -5.25
CA LEU A 120 12.91 6.59 -5.21
C LEU A 120 12.43 6.03 -6.56
N ASP A 121 13.37 5.60 -7.41
CA ASP A 121 13.06 4.88 -8.64
C ASP A 121 12.71 3.42 -8.35
N CYS A 122 11.65 2.93 -9.00
CA CYS A 122 11.24 1.54 -8.92
C CYS A 122 11.65 0.76 -10.17
N ARG A 123 12.07 -0.49 -9.99
CA ARG A 123 12.34 -1.45 -11.07
C ARG A 123 11.57 -2.74 -10.83
N LEU A 124 10.93 -3.24 -11.88
CA LEU A 124 10.25 -4.53 -11.85
C LEU A 124 11.24 -5.66 -12.15
N VAL A 125 11.24 -6.69 -11.31
CA VAL A 125 11.95 -7.95 -11.54
C VAL A 125 10.91 -9.05 -11.66
N ARG A 126 10.93 -9.78 -12.78
CA ARG A 126 10.09 -10.97 -12.98
C ARG A 126 10.96 -12.21 -13.01
N PHE A 127 10.54 -13.25 -12.30
CA PHE A 127 11.19 -14.56 -12.34
C PHE A 127 10.49 -15.44 -13.36
N ASP A 128 11.30 -16.17 -14.13
CA ASP A 128 10.82 -17.16 -15.07
C ASP A 128 11.19 -18.56 -14.52
N THR A 129 10.21 -19.44 -14.45
CA THR A 129 10.36 -20.79 -13.90
C THR A 129 10.41 -21.87 -14.99
N SER A 130 10.42 -21.51 -16.28
CA SER A 130 10.39 -22.48 -17.38
C SER A 130 11.58 -23.46 -17.37
N LEU A 131 12.67 -23.09 -16.70
CA LEU A 131 13.87 -23.92 -16.54
C LEU A 131 13.76 -24.96 -15.40
N LEU A 132 12.71 -24.90 -14.59
CA LEU A 132 12.50 -25.79 -13.44
C LEU A 132 11.46 -26.89 -13.71
N ASP A 133 10.73 -26.77 -14.82
CA ASP A 133 9.76 -27.78 -15.24
C ASP A 133 10.52 -28.98 -15.82
N GLU A 134 10.82 -29.96 -14.98
CA GLU A 134 11.31 -31.27 -15.44
C GLU A 134 10.21 -31.94 -16.27
N PRO A 135 10.51 -32.46 -17.48
CA PRO A 135 9.52 -33.16 -18.29
C PRO A 135 9.09 -34.45 -17.58
N GLU A 136 7.79 -34.59 -17.35
CA GLU A 136 7.12 -35.79 -16.81
C GLU A 136 7.27 -37.02 -17.73
#